data_AF-A0A966MV27-F1
#
_entry.id   AF-A0A966MV27-F1
#
_cell.length_a   1.000
_cell.length_b   1.000
_cell.length_c   1.000
_cell.angle_alpha   90.00
_cell.angle_beta   90.00
_cell.angle_gamma   90.00
#
_symmetry.space_group_name_H-M   'P 1'
#
loop_
_entity.id
_entity.type
_entity.pdbx_description
1 polymer ?
#
loop_
_entity_poly.entity_id
_entity_poly.type
_entity_poly.pdbx_seq_one_letter_code
_entity_poly.pdbx_strand_id
1 'polypeptide(L)'
;MSGPLRVRWLGRVAYREALDLQRRLCERSTADYLLLLEHDHVFTHGRHADLERNLRCDPADVGAELIAVDRGGDITYHGPGQLTGYPIVSTDGAKGSLDHVRRVEAVVIDALTSLGIDAGRLEGYPGVWVDPEGLRPRKIAAVGVRIVHGRSMHGFNLNLETDMDYLRRHIIACGIDDRPVTSLREEGLDIDMSALVDAVVAVAGRHFGDGRTERQDVAWRRAPEDLTPFSRGAGPGSTSRLSVRAGSAGLGEGIAITERKPEWLRPVVRHGEEVLDLRRRLREHDLVTVCEDAGCPNLSECWAEGTATFMVLGDRCTRACGFCLVDTRRPMEPDVGEPSRVAEAVNEMGLEHAVLTMVARDDLPDGGLAHVARCVTAIRERSPGTTVETLISDAAGDDRSLAHLLAVRPDVLNHNLETVARLQRVVRPSAGYARSLAVLSRAADAGLVTKSGIMLGIGEREAEIEGCLADLASIGVSVVTLGQYLRPTSHHLPVDRWVEPAEFDHWASVGRALGIAHLESSPLTRSSHHAGQAARAVDAVPVSLGSRVAGTPA
;
A
#
# COMPACT_ATOMS: atom_id res chain seq x y z
N MET A 1 -4.98 -20.28 -19.29
CA MET A 1 -5.33 -21.22 -18.19
C MET A 1 -5.43 -20.38 -16.93
N SER A 2 -6.49 -20.52 -16.14
CA SER A 2 -6.63 -19.76 -14.87
C SER A 2 -5.48 -20.14 -13.93
N GLY A 3 -4.86 -19.15 -13.30
CA GLY A 3 -3.77 -19.34 -12.32
C GLY A 3 -4.31 -19.64 -10.92
N PRO A 4 -3.43 -19.80 -9.90
CA PRO A 4 -3.87 -19.90 -8.52
C PRO A 4 -4.59 -18.62 -8.09
N LEU A 5 -5.60 -18.74 -7.22
CA LEU A 5 -6.26 -17.60 -6.60
C LEU A 5 -5.24 -16.89 -5.66
N ARG A 6 -4.95 -15.61 -5.93
CA ARG A 6 -4.07 -14.82 -5.08
C ARG A 6 -4.84 -14.27 -3.89
N VAL A 7 -4.57 -14.83 -2.71
CA VAL A 7 -5.22 -14.45 -1.46
C VAL A 7 -4.33 -13.46 -0.71
N ARG A 8 -4.92 -12.37 -0.22
CA ARG A 8 -4.22 -11.38 0.62
C ARG A 8 -4.95 -11.20 1.93
N TRP A 9 -4.31 -11.55 3.04
CA TRP A 9 -4.77 -11.10 4.35
C TRP A 9 -4.11 -9.77 4.68
N LEU A 10 -4.87 -8.68 4.58
CA LEU A 10 -4.35 -7.31 4.69
C LEU A 10 -4.49 -6.72 6.08
N GLY A 11 -5.03 -7.48 7.03
CA GLY A 11 -5.27 -7.02 8.40
C GLY A 11 -6.35 -5.95 8.43
N ARG A 12 -6.16 -4.90 9.24
CA ARG A 12 -7.08 -3.76 9.28
C ARG A 12 -6.68 -2.68 8.28
N VAL A 13 -7.61 -2.30 7.41
CA VAL A 13 -7.40 -1.37 6.29
C VAL A 13 -8.51 -0.32 6.29
N ALA A 14 -8.18 0.95 6.02
CA ALA A 14 -9.21 1.96 5.84
C ALA A 14 -10.04 1.65 4.58
N TYR A 15 -11.36 1.92 4.61
CA TYR A 15 -12.24 1.50 3.53
C TYR A 15 -11.84 2.06 2.16
N ARG A 16 -11.43 3.33 2.11
CA ARG A 16 -10.99 4.00 0.87
C ARG A 16 -9.72 3.37 0.29
N GLU A 17 -8.74 3.04 1.14
CA GLU A 17 -7.51 2.36 0.71
C GLU A 17 -7.82 1.01 0.05
N ALA A 18 -8.72 0.23 0.65
CA ALA A 18 -9.16 -1.04 0.07
C ALA A 18 -9.95 -0.84 -1.23
N LEU A 19 -10.80 0.19 -1.31
CA LEU A 19 -11.58 0.48 -2.51
C LEU A 19 -10.68 0.86 -3.70
N ASP A 20 -9.64 1.64 -3.47
CA ASP A 20 -8.68 2.00 -4.52
C ASP A 20 -7.92 0.78 -5.03
N LEU A 21 -7.50 -0.11 -4.12
CA LEU A 21 -6.88 -1.38 -4.50
C LEU A 21 -7.84 -2.27 -5.31
N GLN A 22 -9.12 -2.39 -4.88
CA GLN A 22 -10.12 -3.16 -5.62
C GLN A 22 -10.34 -2.61 -7.03
N ARG A 23 -10.44 -1.29 -7.20
CA ARG A 23 -10.63 -0.64 -8.51
C ARG A 23 -9.48 -0.98 -9.44
N ARG A 24 -8.25 -0.82 -8.96
CA ARG A 24 -7.08 -1.11 -9.78
C ARG A 24 -6.95 -2.56 -10.17
N LEU A 25 -7.14 -3.48 -9.23
CA LEU A 25 -7.13 -4.91 -9.53
C LEU A 25 -8.25 -5.29 -10.50
N CYS A 26 -9.43 -4.69 -10.37
CA CYS A 26 -10.55 -4.93 -11.27
C CYS A 26 -10.29 -4.39 -12.69
N GLU A 27 -9.62 -3.26 -12.82
CA GLU A 27 -9.40 -2.61 -14.12
C GLU A 27 -8.19 -3.18 -14.87
N ARG A 28 -7.12 -3.55 -14.15
CA ARG A 28 -5.83 -3.88 -14.76
C ARG A 28 -5.42 -5.33 -14.64
N SER A 29 -5.74 -5.98 -13.52
CA SER A 29 -5.23 -7.33 -13.28
C SER A 29 -5.96 -8.35 -14.14
N THR A 30 -5.22 -9.30 -14.69
CA THR A 30 -5.78 -10.50 -15.33
C THR A 30 -5.84 -11.67 -14.36
N ALA A 31 -5.10 -11.61 -13.26
CA ALA A 31 -5.11 -12.63 -12.22
C ALA A 31 -6.35 -12.47 -11.33
N ASP A 32 -6.78 -13.58 -10.72
CA ASP A 32 -7.90 -13.60 -9.79
C ASP A 32 -7.37 -13.40 -8.36
N TYR A 33 -8.00 -12.46 -7.64
CA TYR A 33 -7.61 -12.07 -6.28
C TYR A 33 -8.75 -12.28 -5.29
N LEU A 34 -8.41 -12.61 -4.04
CA LEU A 34 -9.29 -12.51 -2.89
C LEU A 34 -8.60 -11.66 -1.82
N LEU A 35 -9.07 -10.44 -1.62
CA LEU A 35 -8.62 -9.60 -0.52
C LEU A 35 -9.45 -9.91 0.72
N LEU A 36 -8.80 -10.25 1.82
CA LEU A 36 -9.42 -10.46 3.13
C LEU A 36 -8.88 -9.39 4.08
N LEU A 37 -9.76 -8.75 4.84
CA LEU A 37 -9.39 -7.67 5.75
C LEU A 37 -10.49 -7.39 6.79
N GLU A 38 -10.14 -6.55 7.76
CA GLU A 38 -11.08 -5.78 8.57
C GLU A 38 -11.06 -4.32 8.16
N HIS A 39 -12.15 -3.62 8.44
CA HIS A 39 -12.22 -2.17 8.31
C HIS A 39 -12.24 -1.47 9.67
N ASP A 40 -11.87 -0.19 9.68
CA ASP A 40 -12.33 0.74 10.71
C ASP A 40 -13.85 0.94 10.59
N HIS A 41 -14.49 1.49 11.62
CA HIS A 41 -15.95 1.66 11.63
C HIS A 41 -16.43 2.49 10.43
N VAL A 42 -17.26 1.89 9.57
CA VAL A 42 -17.77 2.55 8.37
C VAL A 42 -19.12 1.97 7.94
N PHE A 43 -20.04 2.86 7.62
CA PHE A 43 -21.24 2.53 6.87
C PHE A 43 -21.02 2.75 5.39
N THR A 44 -21.41 1.77 4.59
CA THR A 44 -21.33 1.87 3.13
C THR A 44 -22.72 1.71 2.54
N HIS A 45 -23.03 2.46 1.49
CA HIS A 45 -24.33 2.37 0.86
C HIS A 45 -24.21 2.28 -0.67
N GLY A 46 -25.04 1.43 -1.27
CA GLY A 46 -25.11 1.29 -2.71
C GLY A 46 -25.79 2.50 -3.39
N ARG A 47 -25.82 2.47 -4.72
CA ARG A 47 -26.36 3.55 -5.57
C ARG A 47 -27.84 3.86 -5.32
N HIS A 48 -28.62 2.87 -4.90
CA HIS A 48 -30.07 2.96 -4.73
C HIS A 48 -30.49 2.72 -3.27
N ALA A 49 -29.60 3.02 -2.32
CA ALA A 49 -29.88 2.85 -0.90
C ALA A 49 -30.91 3.88 -0.40
N ASP A 50 -31.87 3.42 0.39
CA ASP A 50 -32.84 4.28 1.08
C ASP A 50 -32.27 4.76 2.42
N LEU A 51 -31.44 5.80 2.37
CA LEU A 51 -30.78 6.34 3.58
C LEU A 51 -31.76 6.99 4.55
N GLU A 52 -32.87 7.55 4.07
CA GLU A 52 -33.88 8.18 4.93
C GLU A 52 -34.53 7.15 5.85
N ARG A 53 -34.81 5.95 5.32
CA ARG A 53 -35.36 4.84 6.10
C ARG A 53 -34.30 4.07 6.88
N ASN A 54 -33.17 3.77 6.24
CA ASN A 54 -32.25 2.74 6.69
C ASN A 54 -31.05 3.25 7.48
N LEU A 55 -30.75 4.55 7.49
CA LEU A 55 -29.73 5.15 8.35
C LEU A 55 -30.41 5.78 9.58
N ARG A 56 -30.12 5.25 10.78
CA ARG A 56 -30.86 5.61 12.01
C ARG A 56 -30.09 6.53 12.96
N CYS A 57 -28.86 6.88 12.62
CA CYS A 57 -28.05 7.84 13.38
C CYS A 57 -27.15 8.64 12.44
N ASP A 58 -26.58 9.73 12.95
CA ASP A 58 -25.40 10.33 12.32
C ASP A 58 -24.21 9.37 12.53
N PRO A 59 -23.54 8.90 11.46
CA PRO A 59 -22.35 8.06 11.57
C PRO A 59 -21.24 8.65 12.44
N ALA A 60 -21.09 9.99 12.44
CA ALA A 60 -20.07 10.65 13.24
C ALA A 60 -20.29 10.48 14.76
N ASP A 61 -21.56 10.41 15.20
CA ASP A 61 -21.92 10.24 16.62
C ASP A 61 -21.47 8.88 17.18
N VAL A 62 -21.29 7.90 16.31
CA VAL A 62 -20.81 6.55 16.66
C VAL A 62 -19.36 6.32 16.21
N GLY A 63 -18.66 7.36 15.74
CA GLY A 63 -17.27 7.23 15.29
C GLY A 63 -17.11 6.41 14.00
N ALA A 64 -18.13 6.40 13.14
CA ALA A 64 -18.10 5.75 11.83
C ALA A 64 -18.09 6.75 10.68
N GLU A 65 -17.44 6.38 9.57
CA GLU A 65 -17.60 7.10 8.30
C GLU A 65 -18.86 6.67 7.54
N LEU A 66 -19.36 7.52 6.64
CA LEU A 66 -20.37 7.16 5.64
C LEU A 66 -19.78 7.27 4.24
N ILE A 67 -19.75 6.16 3.50
CA ILE A 67 -19.15 6.10 2.17
C ILE A 67 -20.16 5.59 1.15
N ALA A 68 -20.42 6.41 0.14
CA ALA A 68 -21.13 6.00 -1.05
C ALA A 68 -20.24 5.06 -1.89
N VAL A 69 -20.76 3.89 -2.20
CA VAL A 69 -20.05 2.85 -2.95
C VAL A 69 -20.89 2.35 -4.10
N ASP A 70 -20.22 1.69 -5.02
CA ASP A 70 -20.78 1.39 -6.32
C ASP A 70 -21.14 -0.09 -6.50
N ARG A 71 -21.53 -0.74 -5.40
CA ARG A 71 -22.07 -2.10 -5.33
C ARG A 71 -23.59 -2.15 -5.33
N GLY A 72 -24.12 -3.36 -5.56
CA GLY A 72 -25.51 -3.69 -5.25
C GLY A 72 -25.81 -3.71 -3.75
N GLY A 73 -27.10 -3.69 -3.43
CA GLY A 73 -27.63 -3.66 -2.06
C GLY A 73 -27.78 -2.25 -1.49
N ASP A 74 -28.44 -2.18 -0.35
CA ASP A 74 -28.70 -0.94 0.40
C ASP A 74 -27.48 -0.56 1.28
N ILE A 75 -27.71 0.02 2.45
CA ILE A 75 -26.71 0.31 3.47
C ILE A 75 -26.26 -0.95 4.24
N THR A 76 -24.97 -1.03 4.58
CA THR A 76 -24.41 -2.01 5.51
C THR A 76 -23.25 -1.43 6.29
N TYR A 77 -22.80 -2.14 7.31
CA TYR A 77 -21.71 -1.75 8.19
C TYR A 77 -20.49 -2.66 7.99
N HIS A 78 -19.31 -2.07 8.15
CA HIS A 78 -18.03 -2.73 8.28
C HIS A 78 -17.27 -2.21 9.49
N GLY A 79 -16.52 -3.08 10.17
CA GLY A 79 -15.70 -2.66 11.29
C GLY A 79 -14.94 -3.78 11.99
N PRO A 80 -14.36 -3.49 13.16
CA PRO A 80 -13.62 -4.43 14.00
C PRO A 80 -14.44 -5.69 14.31
N GLY A 81 -13.83 -6.87 14.23
CA GLY A 81 -14.50 -8.15 14.49
C GLY A 81 -15.37 -8.66 13.33
N GLN A 82 -15.25 -8.07 12.14
CA GLN A 82 -15.96 -8.51 10.94
C GLN A 82 -14.95 -8.83 9.82
N LEU A 83 -14.98 -10.06 9.31
CA LEU A 83 -14.17 -10.45 8.17
C LEU A 83 -14.81 -9.95 6.89
N THR A 84 -14.14 -9.03 6.21
CA THR A 84 -14.57 -8.55 4.90
C THR A 84 -13.74 -9.21 3.81
N GLY A 85 -14.41 -9.72 2.78
CA GLY A 85 -13.77 -10.38 1.64
C GLY A 85 -14.17 -9.78 0.31
N TYR A 86 -13.18 -9.45 -0.52
CA TYR A 86 -13.34 -8.88 -1.85
C TYR A 86 -12.74 -9.82 -2.92
N PRO A 87 -13.55 -10.74 -3.48
CA PRO A 87 -13.15 -11.53 -4.64
C PRO A 87 -13.14 -10.65 -5.90
N ILE A 88 -11.94 -10.35 -6.38
CA ILE A 88 -11.69 -9.62 -7.64
C ILE A 88 -11.34 -10.65 -8.70
N VAL A 89 -12.37 -11.19 -9.34
CA VAL A 89 -12.25 -12.37 -10.20
C VAL A 89 -12.96 -12.18 -11.53
N SER A 90 -12.56 -12.99 -12.51
CA SER A 90 -13.22 -13.04 -13.81
C SER A 90 -14.62 -13.65 -13.71
N THR A 91 -15.57 -13.10 -14.47
CA THR A 91 -16.99 -13.47 -14.49
C THR A 91 -17.52 -13.49 -15.92
N ASP A 92 -18.63 -14.18 -16.16
CA ASP A 92 -19.31 -14.24 -17.48
C ASP A 92 -20.05 -12.93 -17.85
N GLY A 93 -19.54 -11.78 -17.41
CA GLY A 93 -20.14 -10.46 -17.60
C GLY A 93 -21.38 -10.19 -16.75
N ALA A 94 -22.17 -9.18 -17.14
CA ALA A 94 -23.36 -8.75 -16.39
C ALA A 94 -24.43 -9.86 -16.23
N LYS A 95 -24.46 -10.83 -17.15
CA LYS A 95 -25.36 -11.99 -17.09
C LYS A 95 -25.01 -12.96 -15.95
N GLY A 96 -23.78 -12.92 -15.46
CA GLY A 96 -23.28 -13.78 -14.37
C GLY A 96 -23.33 -13.14 -12.98
N SER A 97 -24.03 -12.01 -12.79
CA SER A 97 -24.06 -11.31 -11.49
C SER A 97 -24.69 -12.14 -10.38
N LEU A 98 -25.86 -12.75 -10.63
CA LEU A 98 -26.52 -13.63 -9.66
C LEU A 98 -25.69 -14.88 -9.37
N ASP A 99 -25.10 -15.49 -10.39
CA ASP A 99 -24.25 -16.67 -10.22
C ASP A 99 -22.98 -16.35 -9.46
N HIS A 100 -22.38 -15.17 -9.69
CA HIS A 100 -21.26 -14.70 -8.90
C HIS A 100 -21.65 -14.43 -7.45
N VAL A 101 -22.79 -13.77 -7.17
CA VAL A 101 -23.32 -13.62 -5.80
C VAL A 101 -23.46 -14.99 -5.13
N ARG A 102 -24.06 -15.97 -5.82
CA ARG A 102 -24.19 -17.33 -5.31
C ARG A 102 -22.84 -17.98 -5.02
N ARG A 103 -21.82 -17.78 -5.87
CA ARG A 103 -20.46 -18.27 -5.60
C ARG A 103 -19.84 -17.61 -4.37
N VAL A 104 -20.03 -16.30 -4.20
CA VAL A 104 -19.58 -15.58 -2.99
C VAL A 104 -20.27 -16.12 -1.74
N GLU A 105 -21.59 -16.32 -1.78
CA GLU A 105 -22.34 -16.95 -0.70
C GLU A 105 -21.84 -18.38 -0.43
N ALA A 106 -21.54 -19.16 -1.46
CA ALA A 106 -21.06 -20.54 -1.32
C ALA A 106 -19.72 -20.63 -0.59
N VAL A 107 -18.79 -19.69 -0.84
CA VAL A 107 -17.52 -19.62 -0.10
C VAL A 107 -17.76 -19.41 1.39
N VAL A 108 -18.66 -18.48 1.73
CA VAL A 108 -18.98 -18.19 3.14
C VAL A 108 -19.72 -19.38 3.77
N ILE A 109 -20.69 -19.96 3.08
CA ILE A 109 -21.45 -21.14 3.55
C ILE A 109 -20.52 -22.32 3.80
N ASP A 110 -19.64 -22.66 2.86
CA ASP A 110 -18.73 -23.80 3.00
C ASP A 110 -17.72 -23.59 4.12
N ALA A 111 -17.22 -22.36 4.29
CA ALA A 111 -16.33 -22.01 5.40
C ALA A 111 -17.05 -22.17 6.74
N LEU A 112 -18.27 -21.64 6.88
CA LEU A 112 -19.09 -21.78 8.08
C LEU A 112 -19.46 -23.23 8.38
N THR A 113 -19.82 -24.01 7.35
CA THR A 113 -20.11 -25.44 7.47
C THR A 113 -18.89 -26.20 7.98
N SER A 114 -17.68 -25.86 7.51
CA SER A 114 -16.44 -26.49 8.00
C SER A 114 -16.13 -26.17 9.47
N LEU A 115 -16.69 -25.08 9.99
CA LEU A 115 -16.61 -24.67 11.39
C LEU A 115 -17.78 -25.18 12.25
N GLY A 116 -18.70 -25.96 11.66
CA GLY A 116 -19.85 -26.56 12.35
C GLY A 116 -21.07 -25.65 12.47
N ILE A 117 -21.13 -24.54 11.73
CA ILE A 117 -22.30 -23.65 11.70
C ILE A 117 -23.22 -24.07 10.55
N ASP A 118 -24.49 -24.31 10.87
CA ASP A 118 -25.54 -24.55 9.88
C ASP A 118 -25.93 -23.23 9.19
N ALA A 119 -25.27 -22.99 8.05
CA ALA A 119 -25.42 -21.78 7.26
C ALA A 119 -25.93 -22.10 5.85
N GLY A 120 -26.75 -21.20 5.30
CA GLY A 120 -27.25 -21.32 3.94
C GLY A 120 -27.79 -20.02 3.37
N ARG A 121 -28.53 -20.14 2.26
CA ARG A 121 -29.24 -19.02 1.62
C ARG A 121 -30.68 -19.00 2.10
N LEU A 122 -31.26 -17.81 2.21
CA LEU A 122 -32.69 -17.64 2.49
C LEU A 122 -33.37 -17.09 1.23
N GLU A 123 -34.40 -17.78 0.73
CA GLU A 123 -35.10 -17.36 -0.48
C GLU A 123 -35.69 -15.95 -0.33
N GLY A 124 -35.42 -15.07 -1.31
CA GLY A 124 -35.86 -13.68 -1.29
C GLY A 124 -34.97 -12.72 -0.50
N TYR A 125 -33.99 -13.20 0.27
CA TYR A 125 -33.13 -12.36 1.10
C TYR A 125 -31.63 -12.57 0.78
N PRO A 126 -30.91 -11.53 0.30
CA PRO A 126 -29.51 -11.67 -0.08
C PRO A 126 -28.59 -11.89 1.12
N GLY A 127 -27.51 -12.65 0.92
CA GLY A 127 -26.49 -12.90 1.93
C GLY A 127 -26.58 -14.31 2.53
N VAL A 128 -25.82 -14.52 3.59
CA VAL A 128 -25.72 -15.83 4.25
C VAL A 128 -26.39 -15.79 5.61
N TRP A 129 -27.12 -16.86 5.90
CA TRP A 129 -28.06 -16.98 7.01
C TRP A 129 -27.75 -18.22 7.83
N VAL A 130 -27.83 -18.11 9.15
CA VAL A 130 -27.86 -19.26 10.06
C VAL A 130 -29.30 -19.68 10.24
N ASP A 131 -29.55 -20.99 10.33
CA ASP A 131 -30.87 -21.58 10.46
C ASP A 131 -31.83 -21.15 9.32
N PRO A 132 -31.41 -21.26 8.03
CA PRO A 132 -32.18 -20.74 6.89
C PRO A 132 -33.52 -21.47 6.68
N GLU A 133 -33.60 -22.75 7.07
CA GLU A 133 -34.80 -23.59 6.95
C GLU A 133 -35.60 -23.68 8.26
N GLY A 134 -35.09 -23.10 9.36
CA GLY A 134 -35.72 -23.18 10.66
C GLY A 134 -36.62 -22.00 11.01
N LEU A 135 -36.95 -21.91 12.31
CA LEU A 135 -37.96 -20.98 12.80
C LEU A 135 -37.43 -19.55 12.96
N ARG A 136 -36.11 -19.35 12.98
CA ARG A 136 -35.49 -18.05 13.27
C ARG A 136 -34.29 -17.79 12.36
N PRO A 137 -34.44 -17.65 11.04
CA PRO A 137 -33.32 -17.32 10.18
C PRO A 137 -32.65 -16.00 10.62
N ARG A 138 -31.33 -16.04 10.82
CA ARG A 138 -30.50 -14.90 11.27
C ARG A 138 -29.40 -14.61 10.26
N LYS A 139 -29.27 -13.37 9.81
CA LYS A 139 -28.25 -13.01 8.82
C LYS A 139 -26.88 -12.92 9.49
N ILE A 140 -25.91 -13.69 9.02
CA ILE A 140 -24.54 -13.69 9.53
C ILE A 140 -23.53 -13.02 8.58
N ALA A 141 -23.85 -12.98 7.28
CA ALA A 141 -23.04 -12.24 6.31
C ALA A 141 -23.88 -11.43 5.32
N ALA A 142 -23.46 -10.20 5.08
CA ALA A 142 -23.94 -9.40 3.95
C ALA A 142 -23.12 -9.74 2.70
N VAL A 143 -23.77 -9.73 1.53
CA VAL A 143 -23.11 -9.90 0.24
C VAL A 143 -23.58 -8.77 -0.69
N GLY A 144 -22.63 -8.10 -1.31
CA GLY A 144 -22.89 -7.04 -2.28
C GLY A 144 -21.72 -6.93 -3.24
N VAL A 145 -21.98 -7.13 -4.52
CA VAL A 145 -20.95 -7.16 -5.57
C VAL A 145 -21.22 -6.09 -6.63
N ARG A 146 -20.19 -5.76 -7.40
CA ARG A 146 -20.26 -5.00 -8.64
C ARG A 146 -19.54 -5.82 -9.72
N ILE A 147 -20.12 -5.90 -10.93
CA ILE A 147 -19.42 -6.47 -12.09
C ILE A 147 -19.26 -5.38 -13.15
N VAL A 148 -18.03 -5.18 -13.61
CA VAL A 148 -17.70 -4.25 -14.70
C VAL A 148 -16.75 -4.94 -15.64
N HIS A 149 -17.01 -4.85 -16.94
CA HIS A 149 -16.13 -5.43 -17.98
C HIS A 149 -15.77 -6.91 -17.73
N GLY A 150 -16.68 -7.68 -17.14
CA GLY A 150 -16.44 -9.09 -16.83
C GLY A 150 -15.59 -9.36 -15.59
N ARG A 151 -15.27 -8.35 -14.77
CA ARG A 151 -14.55 -8.52 -13.50
C ARG A 151 -15.39 -8.06 -12.31
N SER A 152 -15.26 -8.76 -11.18
CA SER A 152 -15.99 -8.46 -9.95
C SER A 152 -15.23 -7.51 -9.02
N MET A 153 -15.99 -6.76 -8.21
CA MET A 153 -15.54 -5.97 -7.07
C MET A 153 -16.55 -6.09 -5.93
N HIS A 154 -16.14 -5.63 -4.74
CA HIS A 154 -16.86 -5.83 -3.49
C HIS A 154 -17.04 -7.33 -3.21
N GLY A 155 -17.86 -7.71 -2.23
CA GLY A 155 -17.97 -9.11 -1.86
C GLY A 155 -18.83 -9.33 -0.63
N PHE A 156 -18.24 -9.90 0.42
CA PHE A 156 -18.97 -10.31 1.61
C PHE A 156 -18.42 -9.66 2.89
N ASN A 157 -19.30 -9.53 3.88
CA ASN A 157 -18.98 -9.06 5.22
C ASN A 157 -19.50 -10.10 6.21
N LEU A 158 -18.62 -10.88 6.84
CA LEU A 158 -18.95 -11.97 7.76
C LEU A 158 -18.69 -11.56 9.20
N ASN A 159 -19.73 -11.60 10.04
CA ASN A 159 -19.66 -11.18 11.43
C ASN A 159 -19.02 -12.25 12.31
N LEU A 160 -17.82 -12.00 12.84
CA LEU A 160 -17.17 -12.87 13.82
C LEU A 160 -17.55 -12.47 15.24
N GLU A 161 -17.11 -11.28 15.66
CA GLU A 161 -17.30 -10.71 17.00
C GLU A 161 -17.53 -9.19 16.94
N THR A 162 -18.01 -8.70 15.80
CA THR A 162 -18.26 -7.28 15.58
C THR A 162 -19.29 -6.74 16.55
N ASP A 163 -19.20 -5.46 16.89
CA ASP A 163 -20.23 -4.78 17.67
C ASP A 163 -21.54 -4.72 16.88
N MET A 164 -22.48 -5.57 17.29
CA MET A 164 -23.76 -5.75 16.60
C MET A 164 -24.70 -4.55 16.76
N ASP A 165 -24.44 -3.60 17.67
CA ASP A 165 -25.25 -2.38 17.78
C ASP A 165 -25.18 -1.55 16.49
N TYR A 166 -24.04 -1.57 15.78
CA TYR A 166 -23.90 -0.96 14.44
C TYR A 166 -24.89 -1.51 13.43
N LEU A 167 -25.17 -2.82 13.46
CA LEU A 167 -26.09 -3.46 12.53
C LEU A 167 -27.56 -3.48 13.02
N ARG A 168 -27.79 -3.38 14.33
CA ARG A 168 -29.13 -3.53 14.95
C ARG A 168 -29.79 -2.21 15.31
N ARG A 169 -29.01 -1.23 15.75
CA ARG A 169 -29.51 0.06 16.26
C ARG A 169 -29.26 1.20 15.29
N HIS A 170 -28.07 1.24 14.70
CA HIS A 170 -27.61 2.38 13.90
C HIS A 170 -28.06 2.34 12.43
N ILE A 171 -28.40 1.16 11.89
CA ILE A 171 -28.96 1.01 10.54
C ILE A 171 -30.06 -0.06 10.47
N ILE A 172 -30.81 -0.08 9.37
CA ILE A 172 -31.52 -1.26 8.87
C ILE A 172 -30.60 -1.97 7.87
N ALA A 173 -29.86 -2.97 8.36
CA ALA A 173 -28.82 -3.61 7.56
C ALA A 173 -29.41 -4.28 6.31
N CYS A 174 -28.88 -3.91 5.14
CA CYS A 174 -29.34 -4.37 3.82
C CYS A 174 -30.82 -4.07 3.52
N GLY A 175 -31.46 -3.14 4.23
CA GLY A 175 -32.89 -2.84 4.08
C GLY A 175 -33.83 -3.92 4.61
N ILE A 176 -33.33 -4.87 5.43
CA ILE A 176 -34.10 -5.97 5.99
C ILE A 176 -34.42 -5.67 7.46
N ASP A 177 -35.67 -5.33 7.76
CA ASP A 177 -36.13 -4.98 9.12
C ASP A 177 -36.96 -6.06 9.81
N ASP A 178 -37.36 -7.10 9.07
CA ASP A 178 -38.19 -8.22 9.54
C ASP A 178 -37.38 -9.44 9.99
N ARG A 179 -36.05 -9.40 9.84
CA ARG A 179 -35.14 -10.49 10.23
C ARG A 179 -33.95 -9.99 11.05
N PRO A 180 -33.51 -10.76 12.06
CA PRO A 180 -32.35 -10.40 12.87
C PRO A 180 -31.01 -10.64 12.14
N VAL A 181 -29.98 -9.94 12.61
CA VAL A 181 -28.56 -10.17 12.29
C VAL A 181 -27.85 -10.84 13.47
N THR A 182 -26.83 -11.65 13.19
CA THR A 182 -26.03 -12.40 14.19
C THR A 182 -24.53 -12.37 13.87
N SER A 183 -23.73 -12.96 14.76
CA SER A 183 -22.28 -13.15 14.64
C SER A 183 -21.88 -14.55 15.09
N LEU A 184 -20.70 -15.03 14.68
CA LEU A 184 -20.20 -16.34 15.10
C LEU A 184 -20.10 -16.46 16.63
N ARG A 185 -19.70 -15.37 17.30
CA ARG A 185 -19.65 -15.29 18.77
C ARG A 185 -21.02 -15.55 19.41
N GLU A 186 -22.08 -14.97 18.85
CA GLU A 186 -23.46 -15.13 19.36
C GLU A 186 -24.06 -16.51 19.02
N GLU A 187 -23.61 -17.13 17.92
CA GLU A 187 -23.95 -18.52 17.59
C GLU A 187 -23.11 -19.54 18.38
N GLY A 188 -22.30 -19.08 19.36
CA GLY A 188 -21.58 -19.94 20.29
C GLY A 188 -20.22 -20.45 19.80
N LEU A 189 -19.71 -19.92 18.68
CA LEU A 189 -18.40 -20.30 18.14
C LEU A 189 -17.30 -19.36 18.66
N ASP A 190 -16.38 -19.92 19.45
CA ASP A 190 -15.23 -19.21 20.00
C ASP A 190 -13.96 -19.49 19.19
N ILE A 191 -13.78 -18.72 18.11
CA ILE A 191 -12.57 -18.73 17.27
C ILE A 191 -12.02 -17.31 17.13
N ASP A 192 -10.75 -17.22 16.78
CA ASP A 192 -10.14 -15.94 16.39
C ASP A 192 -10.30 -15.67 14.88
N MET A 193 -9.98 -14.44 14.48
CA MET A 193 -10.05 -14.03 13.08
C MET A 193 -9.10 -14.83 12.17
N SER A 194 -7.96 -15.31 12.70
CA SER A 194 -7.01 -16.09 11.90
C SER A 194 -7.63 -17.42 11.50
N ALA A 195 -8.27 -18.11 12.44
CA ALA A 195 -8.98 -19.36 12.17
C ALA A 195 -10.13 -19.16 11.17
N LEU A 196 -10.85 -18.03 11.25
CA LEU A 196 -11.90 -17.70 10.29
C LEU A 196 -11.34 -17.43 8.87
N VAL A 197 -10.24 -16.68 8.78
CA VAL A 197 -9.53 -16.45 7.51
C VAL A 197 -9.07 -17.78 6.93
N ASP A 198 -8.47 -18.66 7.74
CA ASP A 198 -8.00 -19.99 7.30
C ASP A 198 -9.16 -20.84 6.74
N ALA A 199 -10.32 -20.83 7.39
CA ALA A 199 -11.53 -21.52 6.91
C ALA A 199 -12.02 -20.99 5.56
N VAL A 200 -12.04 -19.67 5.37
CA VAL A 200 -12.43 -19.05 4.09
C VAL A 200 -11.43 -19.38 2.98
N VAL A 201 -10.13 -19.29 3.26
CA VAL A 201 -9.08 -19.58 2.27
C VAL A 201 -9.11 -21.04 1.83
N ALA A 202 -9.35 -21.96 2.77
CA ALA A 202 -9.40 -23.39 2.49
C ALA A 202 -10.49 -23.79 1.48
N VAL A 203 -11.52 -22.95 1.30
CA VAL A 203 -12.61 -23.22 0.34
C VAL A 203 -12.58 -22.29 -0.88
N ALA A 204 -12.03 -21.08 -0.76
CA ALA A 204 -12.06 -20.05 -1.80
C ALA A 204 -11.42 -20.50 -3.12
N GLY A 205 -10.29 -21.21 -3.07
CA GLY A 205 -9.58 -21.67 -4.27
C GLY A 205 -10.43 -22.56 -5.19
N ARG A 206 -11.36 -23.35 -4.62
CA ARG A 206 -12.28 -24.22 -5.38
C ARG A 206 -13.43 -23.45 -6.05
N HIS A 207 -13.80 -22.30 -5.48
CA HIS A 207 -14.92 -21.50 -5.97
C HIS A 207 -14.50 -20.44 -7.00
N PHE A 208 -13.27 -19.95 -6.90
CA PHE A 208 -12.79 -18.81 -7.69
C PHE A 208 -11.57 -19.09 -8.57
N GLY A 209 -10.84 -20.19 -8.34
CA GLY A 209 -9.61 -20.50 -9.08
C GLY A 209 -9.59 -21.94 -9.60
N ASP A 210 -8.38 -22.45 -9.85
CA ASP A 210 -8.14 -23.83 -10.28
C ASP A 210 -8.08 -24.84 -9.11
N GLY A 211 -8.54 -24.43 -7.92
CA GLY A 211 -8.39 -25.17 -6.67
C GLY A 211 -7.14 -24.83 -5.86
N ARG A 212 -6.15 -24.14 -6.45
CA ARG A 212 -4.93 -23.70 -5.74
C ARG A 212 -5.04 -22.26 -5.27
N THR A 213 -4.30 -21.94 -4.21
CA THR A 213 -4.20 -20.59 -3.64
C THR A 213 -2.74 -20.19 -3.42
N GLU A 214 -2.44 -18.92 -3.69
CA GLU A 214 -1.17 -18.27 -3.34
C GLU A 214 -1.48 -17.20 -2.29
N ARG A 215 -1.03 -17.38 -1.05
CA ARG A 215 -1.45 -16.55 0.11
C ARG A 215 -0.30 -15.72 0.66
N GLN A 216 -0.55 -14.42 0.83
CA GLN A 216 0.33 -13.49 1.54
C GLN A 216 -0.43 -12.82 2.68
N ASP A 217 0.19 -12.77 3.86
CA ASP A 217 -0.42 -12.25 5.08
C ASP A 217 0.41 -11.11 5.67
N VAL A 218 -0.26 -10.05 6.08
CA VAL A 218 0.35 -9.06 6.99
C VAL A 218 0.38 -9.60 8.42
N ALA A 219 1.29 -9.08 9.24
CA ALA A 219 1.30 -9.39 10.66
C ALA A 219 0.00 -8.90 11.34
N TRP A 220 -0.79 -9.85 11.88
CA TRP A 220 -2.16 -9.63 12.36
C TRP A 220 -2.28 -8.85 13.68
N ARG A 221 -1.23 -8.77 14.51
CA ARG A 221 -1.31 -8.05 15.79
C ARG A 221 -0.95 -6.57 15.64
N ARG A 222 -1.95 -5.71 15.84
CA ARG A 222 -1.78 -4.26 16.03
C ARG A 222 -1.82 -3.97 17.53
N ALA A 223 -0.67 -3.99 18.20
CA ALA A 223 -0.61 -3.39 19.53
C ALA A 223 -0.54 -1.87 19.35
N PRO A 224 -1.38 -1.04 20.01
CA PRO A 224 -1.21 0.40 20.02
C PRO A 224 0.22 0.80 20.42
N GLU A 225 0.86 -0.02 21.26
CA GLU A 225 2.26 0.06 21.68
C GLU A 225 3.27 -0.07 20.53
N ASP A 226 2.85 -0.51 19.35
CA ASP A 226 3.72 -0.72 18.21
C ASP A 226 3.96 0.55 17.36
N LEU A 227 3.23 1.64 17.60
CA LEU A 227 3.52 2.93 16.99
C LEU A 227 4.64 3.64 17.76
N THR A 228 5.47 4.44 17.08
CA THR A 228 6.43 5.30 17.77
C THR A 228 5.67 6.24 18.72
N PRO A 229 6.25 6.63 19.87
CA PRO A 229 5.70 7.70 20.70
C PRO A 229 5.25 8.92 19.87
N PHE A 230 5.99 9.29 18.82
CA PHE A 230 5.62 10.42 17.97
C PHE A 230 4.34 10.16 17.18
N SER A 231 4.22 8.99 16.52
CA SER A 231 3.01 8.57 15.81
C SER A 231 1.80 8.34 16.73
N ARG A 232 1.96 8.45 18.05
CA ARG A 232 0.89 8.39 19.06
C ARG A 232 0.62 9.74 19.74
N GLY A 233 1.27 10.82 19.31
CA GLY A 233 1.18 12.13 19.98
C GLY A 233 1.88 12.19 21.35
N ALA A 234 2.74 11.23 21.66
CA ALA A 234 3.39 11.04 22.97
C ALA A 234 4.89 11.45 23.01
N GLY A 235 5.35 12.30 22.10
CA GLY A 235 6.73 12.82 22.06
C GLY A 235 7.72 12.01 21.21
N PRO A 236 9.02 12.37 21.15
CA PRO A 236 9.99 11.69 20.28
C PRO A 236 10.15 10.20 20.61
N GLY A 237 10.24 9.36 19.58
CA GLY A 237 10.17 7.90 19.71
C GLY A 237 11.40 7.22 20.30
N SER A 238 11.25 6.01 20.85
CA SER A 238 12.37 5.16 21.30
C SER A 238 12.47 3.87 20.48
N THR A 239 13.68 3.33 20.36
CA THR A 239 14.05 2.13 19.55
C THR A 239 13.84 0.80 20.29
N SER A 240 13.40 0.81 21.55
CA SER A 240 13.53 -0.32 22.49
C SER A 240 12.67 -1.56 22.17
N ARG A 241 11.81 -1.52 21.15
CA ARG A 241 10.85 -2.60 20.84
C ARG A 241 11.14 -3.35 19.54
N LEU A 242 12.25 -3.04 18.86
CA LEU A 242 12.59 -3.68 17.58
C LEU A 242 12.77 -5.20 17.73
N SER A 243 13.39 -5.66 18.81
CA SER A 243 13.62 -7.09 19.08
C SER A 243 12.34 -7.90 19.27
N VAL A 244 11.35 -7.36 19.98
CA VAL A 244 10.05 -8.03 20.20
C VAL A 244 9.28 -8.19 18.89
N ARG A 245 9.29 -7.14 18.04
CA ARG A 245 8.63 -7.17 16.72
C ARG A 245 9.34 -8.06 15.72
N ALA A 246 10.67 -8.13 15.79
CA ALA A 246 11.46 -9.05 14.97
C ALA A 246 11.08 -10.51 15.26
N GLY A 247 10.99 -10.89 16.54
CA GLY A 247 10.57 -12.24 16.93
C GLY A 247 9.16 -12.60 16.46
N SER A 248 8.18 -11.70 16.58
CA SER A 248 6.81 -11.97 16.12
C SER A 248 6.66 -12.05 14.60
N ALA A 249 7.56 -11.40 13.85
CA ALA A 249 7.63 -11.50 12.40
C ALA A 249 8.42 -12.74 11.93
N GLY A 250 8.99 -13.54 12.84
CA GLY A 250 9.82 -14.70 12.51
C GLY A 250 11.23 -14.36 12.03
N LEU A 251 11.73 -13.16 12.37
CA LEU A 251 13.12 -12.77 12.12
C LEU A 251 14.03 -13.34 13.22
N GLY A 252 15.10 -14.03 12.80
CA GLY A 252 16.14 -14.53 13.71
C GLY A 252 17.12 -13.44 14.15
N GLU A 253 18.22 -13.85 14.79
CA GLU A 253 19.32 -12.94 15.15
C GLU A 253 20.01 -12.32 13.91
N GLY A 254 19.85 -12.98 12.76
CA GLY A 254 20.45 -12.63 11.47
C GLY A 254 21.98 -12.71 11.48
N ILE A 255 22.58 -12.16 10.44
CA ILE A 255 24.02 -12.09 10.25
C ILE A 255 24.63 -11.10 11.25
N ALA A 256 25.68 -11.55 11.94
CA ALA A 256 26.42 -10.71 12.87
C ALA A 256 27.01 -9.49 12.13
N ILE A 257 26.93 -8.31 12.74
CA ILE A 257 27.45 -7.07 12.11
C ILE A 257 28.97 -7.13 11.85
N THR A 258 29.68 -8.02 12.52
CA THR A 258 31.11 -8.29 12.35
C THR A 258 31.42 -9.22 11.17
N GLU A 259 30.42 -9.91 10.63
CA GLU A 259 30.60 -10.77 9.48
C GLU A 259 30.98 -9.95 8.25
N ARG A 260 31.98 -10.42 7.50
CA ARG A 260 32.49 -9.68 6.34
C ARG A 260 31.44 -9.69 5.24
N LYS A 261 31.14 -8.50 4.72
CA LYS A 261 30.35 -8.36 3.49
C LYS A 261 31.02 -9.15 2.35
N PRO A 262 30.24 -9.93 1.58
CA PRO A 262 30.70 -10.57 0.36
C PRO A 262 31.35 -9.59 -0.61
N GLU A 263 32.21 -10.11 -1.49
CA GLU A 263 32.98 -9.27 -2.41
C GLU A 263 32.09 -8.48 -3.37
N TRP A 264 31.02 -9.08 -3.88
CA TRP A 264 30.05 -8.43 -4.78
C TRP A 264 29.22 -7.31 -4.13
N LEU A 265 29.27 -7.18 -2.80
CA LEU A 265 28.63 -6.10 -2.04
C LEU A 265 29.61 -4.98 -1.66
N ARG A 266 30.85 -5.03 -2.12
CA ARG A 266 31.83 -3.96 -1.92
C ARG A 266 31.75 -2.96 -3.07
N PRO A 267 31.21 -1.76 -2.83
CA PRO A 267 31.13 -0.75 -3.86
C PRO A 267 32.51 -0.23 -4.23
N VAL A 268 32.75 -0.03 -5.53
CA VAL A 268 33.95 0.66 -6.02
C VAL A 268 33.65 2.16 -6.04
N VAL A 269 33.85 2.83 -4.91
CA VAL A 269 33.62 4.27 -4.83
C VAL A 269 34.84 5.02 -5.35
N ARG A 270 34.68 5.81 -6.42
CA ARG A 270 35.71 6.73 -6.92
C ARG A 270 35.29 8.16 -6.60
N HIS A 271 35.96 8.79 -5.64
CA HIS A 271 35.79 10.22 -5.35
C HIS A 271 36.63 11.05 -6.32
N GLY A 272 36.10 11.29 -7.52
CA GLY A 272 36.68 12.24 -8.49
C GLY A 272 36.35 13.70 -8.16
N GLU A 273 36.90 14.63 -8.94
CA GLU A 273 36.65 16.07 -8.79
C GLU A 273 35.16 16.43 -8.88
N GLU A 274 34.40 15.72 -9.70
CA GLU A 274 32.96 15.92 -9.89
C GLU A 274 32.15 15.71 -8.60
N VAL A 275 32.48 14.68 -7.82
CA VAL A 275 31.82 14.40 -6.52
C VAL A 275 32.16 15.48 -5.49
N LEU A 276 33.36 16.05 -5.56
CA LEU A 276 33.78 17.13 -4.68
C LEU A 276 33.12 18.46 -5.05
N ASP A 277 32.93 18.74 -6.35
CA ASP A 277 32.16 19.89 -6.83
C ASP A 277 30.70 19.80 -6.41
N LEU A 278 30.06 18.64 -6.57
CA LEU A 278 28.70 18.38 -6.10
C LEU A 278 28.54 18.69 -4.60
N ARG A 279 29.43 18.14 -3.78
CA ARG A 279 29.48 18.40 -2.33
C ARG A 279 29.57 19.87 -1.99
N ARG A 280 30.37 20.62 -2.76
CA ARG A 280 30.51 22.06 -2.57
C ARG A 280 29.20 22.78 -2.91
N ARG A 281 28.61 22.51 -4.07
CA ARG A 281 27.36 23.17 -4.51
C ARG A 281 26.20 22.89 -3.56
N LEU A 282 26.05 21.66 -3.08
CA LEU A 282 25.01 21.31 -2.10
C LEU A 282 25.14 22.12 -0.80
N ARG A 283 26.37 22.33 -0.33
CA ARG A 283 26.65 23.17 0.84
C ARG A 283 26.44 24.65 0.59
N GLU A 284 26.79 25.14 -0.60
CA GLU A 284 26.58 26.54 -0.99
C GLU A 284 25.08 26.89 -1.03
N HIS A 285 24.23 25.93 -1.41
CA HIS A 285 22.77 26.09 -1.46
C HIS A 285 22.03 25.69 -0.18
N ASP A 286 22.74 25.28 0.88
CA ASP A 286 22.16 24.79 2.13
C ASP A 286 21.09 23.69 1.88
N LEU A 287 21.47 22.70 1.05
CA LEU A 287 20.63 21.57 0.66
C LEU A 287 21.15 20.25 1.22
N VAL A 288 20.22 19.35 1.53
CA VAL A 288 20.52 18.01 2.00
C VAL A 288 20.28 17.00 0.86
N THR A 289 21.16 16.01 0.74
CA THR A 289 20.94 14.87 -0.18
C THR A 289 20.95 13.57 0.59
N VAL A 290 20.02 12.68 0.23
CA VAL A 290 20.02 11.30 0.75
C VAL A 290 21.30 10.56 0.36
N CYS A 291 21.95 10.97 -0.74
CA CYS A 291 23.17 10.33 -1.20
C CYS A 291 24.33 10.49 -0.21
N GLU A 292 24.42 11.63 0.47
CA GLU A 292 25.41 11.88 1.51
C GLU A 292 24.99 11.28 2.86
N ASP A 293 23.76 11.57 3.29
CA ASP A 293 23.26 11.16 4.60
C ASP A 293 23.09 9.64 4.74
N ALA A 294 22.73 8.95 3.65
CA ALA A 294 22.58 7.51 3.63
C ALA A 294 23.86 6.75 3.23
N GLY A 295 24.97 7.46 2.98
CA GLY A 295 26.24 6.86 2.57
C GLY A 295 26.15 6.07 1.25
N CYS A 296 25.52 6.67 0.22
CA CYS A 296 25.18 5.96 -1.00
C CYS A 296 26.43 5.51 -1.79
N PRO A 297 26.55 4.21 -2.14
CA PRO A 297 27.67 3.71 -2.92
C PRO A 297 27.69 4.20 -4.38
N ASN A 298 26.55 4.67 -4.91
CA ASN A 298 26.36 4.93 -6.34
C ASN A 298 26.53 6.42 -6.70
N LEU A 299 27.02 7.24 -5.77
CA LEU A 299 27.05 8.71 -5.89
C LEU A 299 27.77 9.21 -7.16
N SER A 300 28.94 8.64 -7.47
CA SER A 300 29.72 9.05 -8.65
C SER A 300 29.07 8.64 -9.97
N GLU A 301 28.40 7.49 -10.01
CA GLU A 301 27.73 6.98 -11.21
C GLU A 301 26.47 7.79 -11.52
N CYS A 302 25.57 7.95 -10.54
CA CYS A 302 24.34 8.74 -10.73
C CYS A 302 24.66 10.17 -11.21
N TRP A 303 25.74 10.74 -10.70
CA TRP A 303 26.17 12.08 -11.08
C TRP A 303 26.67 12.16 -12.52
N ALA A 304 27.51 11.23 -12.95
CA ALA A 304 28.00 11.17 -14.32
C ALA A 304 26.86 11.04 -15.36
N GLU A 305 25.71 10.52 -14.93
CA GLU A 305 24.48 10.41 -15.72
C GLU A 305 23.55 11.63 -15.62
N GLY A 306 23.99 12.73 -14.98
CA GLY A 306 23.20 13.93 -14.82
C GLY A 306 21.99 13.75 -13.89
N THR A 307 22.11 12.86 -12.88
CA THR A 307 21.05 12.58 -11.89
C THR A 307 21.51 12.89 -10.47
N ALA A 308 20.66 13.56 -9.69
CA ALA A 308 20.87 13.78 -8.26
C ALA A 308 19.57 13.60 -7.46
N THR A 309 19.69 13.25 -6.18
CA THR A 309 18.57 13.08 -5.27
C THR A 309 18.63 14.08 -4.12
N PHE A 310 17.66 14.97 -4.05
CA PHE A 310 17.53 15.99 -3.01
C PHE A 310 16.55 15.51 -1.94
N MET A 311 16.93 15.65 -0.67
CA MET A 311 16.03 15.41 0.45
C MET A 311 15.44 16.74 0.90
N VAL A 312 14.16 16.96 0.56
CA VAL A 312 13.41 18.16 0.94
C VAL A 312 12.72 17.95 2.29
N LEU A 313 12.30 19.04 2.94
CA LEU A 313 11.67 19.05 4.26
C LEU A 313 12.60 18.65 5.42
N GLY A 314 13.91 18.78 5.20
CA GLY A 314 14.96 18.57 6.19
C GLY A 314 15.37 17.10 6.42
N ASP A 315 16.15 16.88 7.47
CA ASP A 315 16.84 15.62 7.79
C ASP A 315 16.26 14.88 9.03
N ARG A 316 15.18 15.42 9.61
CA ARG A 316 14.54 14.88 10.82
C ARG A 316 13.21 14.25 10.47
N CYS A 317 13.09 12.95 10.71
CA CYS A 317 11.89 12.18 10.39
C CYS A 317 10.99 12.00 11.62
N THR A 318 9.68 12.05 11.39
CA THR A 318 8.66 11.74 12.41
C THR A 318 8.49 10.23 12.67
N ARG A 319 9.06 9.39 11.81
CA ARG A 319 8.92 7.92 11.83
C ARG A 319 10.28 7.23 12.05
N ALA A 320 10.25 6.09 12.74
CA ALA A 320 11.42 5.25 13.01
C ALA A 320 11.30 3.91 12.28
N CYS A 321 11.60 3.88 10.99
CA CYS A 321 11.65 2.63 10.22
C CYS A 321 12.87 1.80 10.64
N GLY A 322 12.71 0.49 10.78
CA GLY A 322 13.75 -0.41 11.31
C GLY A 322 15.01 -0.53 10.44
N PHE A 323 14.96 -0.01 9.21
CA PHE A 323 16.04 -0.06 8.24
C PHE A 323 16.69 1.30 7.94
N CYS A 324 16.04 2.41 8.32
CA CYS A 324 16.38 3.74 7.81
C CYS A 324 17.34 4.48 8.74
N LEU A 325 18.43 5.03 8.18
CA LEU A 325 19.46 5.76 8.92
C LEU A 325 19.07 7.21 9.28
N VAL A 326 18.02 7.76 8.64
CA VAL A 326 17.57 9.13 8.88
C VAL A 326 17.16 9.32 10.34
N ASP A 327 17.56 10.44 10.93
CA ASP A 327 17.37 10.67 12.36
C ASP A 327 15.89 10.87 12.71
N THR A 328 15.41 10.13 13.71
CA THR A 328 14.01 10.24 14.18
C THR A 328 13.91 11.32 15.25
N ARG A 329 13.49 12.52 14.86
CA ARG A 329 13.35 13.68 15.76
C ARG A 329 12.21 14.58 15.30
N ARG A 330 11.75 15.48 16.18
CA ARG A 330 10.79 16.52 15.77
C ARG A 330 11.41 17.39 14.65
N PRO A 331 10.76 17.49 13.48
CA PRO A 331 11.25 18.33 12.39
C PRO A 331 11.21 19.81 12.71
N MET A 332 11.99 20.59 11.97
CA MET A 332 11.86 22.06 11.94
C MET A 332 10.69 22.46 11.03
N GLU A 333 10.26 23.72 11.11
CA GLU A 333 9.29 24.26 10.16
C GLU A 333 9.85 24.18 8.73
N PRO A 334 9.02 23.85 7.73
CA PRO A 334 9.45 23.84 6.33
C PRO A 334 10.01 25.20 5.91
N ASP A 335 11.21 25.23 5.34
CA ASP A 335 11.81 26.46 4.83
C ASP A 335 11.12 26.90 3.54
N VAL A 336 10.51 28.08 3.54
CA VAL A 336 9.80 28.64 2.38
C VAL A 336 10.71 28.89 1.17
N GLY A 337 12.02 29.04 1.38
CA GLY A 337 13.01 29.24 0.32
C GLY A 337 13.58 27.95 -0.29
N GLU A 338 13.34 26.78 0.34
CA GLU A 338 13.86 25.48 -0.12
C GLU A 338 13.50 25.17 -1.58
N PRO A 339 12.25 25.36 -2.06
CA PRO A 339 11.91 25.08 -3.46
C PRO A 339 12.75 25.86 -4.48
N SER A 340 13.03 27.14 -4.21
CA SER A 340 13.83 27.99 -5.11
C SER A 340 15.29 27.53 -5.14
N ARG A 341 15.87 27.20 -3.99
CA ARG A 341 17.26 26.70 -3.90
C ARG A 341 17.42 25.36 -4.57
N VAL A 342 16.45 24.44 -4.40
CA VAL A 342 16.44 23.16 -5.13
C VAL A 342 16.42 23.40 -6.64
N ALA A 343 15.56 24.28 -7.13
CA ALA A 343 15.50 24.60 -8.57
C ALA A 343 16.79 25.26 -9.09
N GLU A 344 17.40 26.13 -8.30
CA GLU A 344 18.70 26.75 -8.60
C GLU A 344 19.81 25.72 -8.72
N ALA A 345 19.92 24.83 -7.72
CA ALA A 345 20.88 23.74 -7.74
C ALA A 345 20.68 22.85 -8.98
N VAL A 346 19.45 22.39 -9.24
CA VAL A 346 19.11 21.55 -10.41
C VAL A 346 19.55 22.22 -11.73
N ASN A 347 19.29 23.52 -11.88
CA ASN A 347 19.68 24.29 -13.07
C ASN A 347 21.20 24.47 -13.21
N GLU A 348 21.87 24.92 -12.15
CA GLU A 348 23.33 25.15 -12.16
C GLU A 348 24.11 23.85 -12.40
N MET A 349 23.56 22.75 -11.91
CA MET A 349 24.09 21.40 -12.06
C MET A 349 23.80 20.79 -13.44
N GLY A 350 22.91 21.39 -14.23
CA GLY A 350 22.57 20.92 -15.58
C GLY A 350 21.97 19.51 -15.58
N LEU A 351 21.16 19.17 -14.58
CA LEU A 351 20.64 17.81 -14.42
C LEU A 351 19.62 17.46 -15.52
N GLU A 352 19.76 16.26 -16.07
CA GLU A 352 18.75 15.67 -16.97
C GLU A 352 17.56 15.12 -16.17
N HIS A 353 17.83 14.62 -14.96
CA HIS A 353 16.83 14.01 -14.09
C HIS A 353 17.06 14.39 -12.62
N ALA A 354 16.03 14.95 -11.98
CA ALA A 354 16.06 15.31 -10.57
C ALA A 354 15.12 14.41 -9.77
N VAL A 355 15.64 13.79 -8.70
CA VAL A 355 14.82 13.01 -7.76
C VAL A 355 14.61 13.85 -6.50
N LEU A 356 13.36 14.05 -6.11
CA LEU A 356 12.96 14.68 -4.86
C LEU A 356 12.48 13.62 -3.88
N THR A 357 13.23 13.39 -2.81
CA THR A 357 12.79 12.54 -1.68
C THR A 357 12.44 13.39 -0.47
N MET A 358 11.71 12.84 0.48
CA MET A 358 11.34 13.53 1.70
C MET A 358 11.40 12.63 2.93
N VAL A 359 11.57 13.24 4.10
CA VAL A 359 11.26 12.60 5.38
C VAL A 359 9.74 12.55 5.59
N ALA A 360 9.26 11.66 6.47
CA ALA A 360 7.86 11.70 6.88
C ALA A 360 7.60 12.94 7.75
N ARG A 361 6.56 13.69 7.41
CA ARG A 361 6.13 14.91 8.11
C ARG A 361 4.73 14.75 8.69
N ASP A 362 4.56 13.75 9.57
CA ASP A 362 3.30 13.52 10.28
C ASP A 362 2.89 14.72 11.19
N ASP A 363 3.78 15.69 11.39
CA ASP A 363 3.51 16.97 12.05
C ASP A 363 2.75 17.99 11.19
N LEU A 364 2.70 17.80 9.87
CA LEU A 364 2.03 18.69 8.92
C LEU A 364 0.67 18.11 8.50
N PRO A 365 -0.39 18.94 8.35
CA PRO A 365 -1.72 18.47 7.95
C PRO A 365 -1.77 17.77 6.59
N ASP A 366 -0.87 18.11 5.67
CA ASP A 366 -0.77 17.56 4.31
C ASP A 366 0.37 16.52 4.16
N GLY A 367 0.98 16.12 5.27
CA GLY A 367 2.15 15.26 5.30
C GLY A 367 3.39 15.84 4.58
N GLY A 368 3.39 17.14 4.24
CA GLY A 368 4.45 17.82 3.48
C GLY A 368 4.32 17.74 1.95
N LEU A 369 3.30 17.09 1.41
CA LEU A 369 3.20 16.86 -0.04
C LEU A 369 2.99 18.15 -0.84
N ALA A 370 2.37 19.19 -0.27
CA ALA A 370 2.29 20.49 -0.95
C ALA A 370 3.66 21.16 -1.09
N HIS A 371 4.60 20.90 -0.17
CA HIS A 371 5.96 21.42 -0.29
C HIS A 371 6.71 20.74 -1.43
N VAL A 372 6.62 19.41 -1.53
CA VAL A 372 7.23 18.65 -2.63
C VAL A 372 6.67 19.14 -3.97
N ALA A 373 5.36 19.39 -4.05
CA ALA A 373 4.73 19.95 -5.26
C ALA A 373 5.27 21.33 -5.65
N ARG A 374 5.57 22.20 -4.67
CA ARG A 374 6.23 23.49 -4.93
C ARG A 374 7.64 23.33 -5.48
N CYS A 375 8.42 22.36 -4.98
CA CYS A 375 9.75 22.05 -5.50
C CYS A 375 9.67 21.58 -6.96
N VAL A 376 8.74 20.66 -7.29
CA VAL A 376 8.51 20.21 -8.68
C VAL A 376 8.19 21.40 -9.59
N THR A 377 7.31 22.29 -9.14
CA THR A 377 6.91 23.49 -9.91
C THR A 377 8.11 24.42 -10.15
N ALA A 378 8.88 24.72 -9.11
CA ALA A 378 10.05 25.59 -9.20
C ALA A 378 11.13 25.02 -10.15
N ILE A 379 11.38 23.70 -10.10
CA ILE A 379 12.30 23.04 -11.03
C ILE A 379 11.81 23.19 -12.46
N ARG A 380 10.52 22.96 -12.73
CA ARG A 380 9.97 23.08 -14.10
C ARG A 380 10.02 24.48 -14.66
N GLU A 381 9.82 25.50 -13.81
CA GLU A 381 9.92 26.90 -14.21
C GLU A 381 11.34 27.30 -14.58
N ARG A 382 12.34 26.80 -13.85
CA ARG A 382 13.74 27.16 -14.06
C ARG A 382 14.49 26.26 -15.05
N SER A 383 14.19 24.98 -15.06
CA SER A 383 14.83 23.92 -15.85
C SER A 383 13.79 23.07 -16.59
N PRO A 384 13.12 23.62 -17.62
CA PRO A 384 12.00 22.95 -18.29
C PRO A 384 12.38 21.66 -19.03
N GLY A 385 13.67 21.42 -19.30
CA GLY A 385 14.17 20.18 -19.91
C GLY A 385 14.47 19.05 -18.90
N THR A 386 14.47 19.35 -17.59
CA THR A 386 14.77 18.37 -16.55
C THR A 386 13.52 17.58 -16.19
N THR A 387 13.62 16.26 -16.21
CA THR A 387 12.56 15.36 -15.72
C THR A 387 12.62 15.25 -14.20
N VAL A 388 11.46 15.10 -13.54
CA VAL A 388 11.36 15.09 -12.07
C VAL A 388 10.69 13.83 -11.54
N GLU A 389 11.42 13.05 -10.73
CA GLU A 389 10.88 11.93 -9.93
C GLU A 389 10.61 12.40 -8.49
N THR A 390 9.47 12.01 -7.91
CA THR A 390 9.17 12.25 -6.48
C THR A 390 9.09 10.95 -5.71
N LEU A 391 10.00 10.72 -4.76
CA LEU A 391 9.99 9.62 -3.80
C LEU A 391 9.34 10.07 -2.49
N ILE A 392 8.10 9.64 -2.26
CA ILE A 392 7.24 10.21 -1.21
C ILE A 392 6.97 9.26 -0.05
N SER A 393 6.66 9.85 1.11
CA SER A 393 6.00 9.12 2.20
C SER A 393 4.56 8.72 1.80
N ASP A 394 3.91 7.89 2.62
CA ASP A 394 2.51 7.52 2.36
C ASP A 394 1.48 8.62 2.71
N ALA A 395 1.92 9.73 3.34
CA ALA A 395 1.06 10.81 3.86
C ALA A 395 -0.18 10.29 4.61
N ALA A 396 -0.02 9.20 5.37
CA ALA A 396 -1.09 8.50 6.08
C ALA A 396 -2.27 8.00 5.19
N GLY A 397 -2.07 7.95 3.86
CA GLY A 397 -3.10 7.59 2.90
C GLY A 397 -4.08 8.72 2.58
N ASP A 398 -3.79 9.97 2.97
CA ASP A 398 -4.72 11.09 2.78
C ASP A 398 -4.83 11.53 1.30
N ASP A 399 -6.05 11.46 0.77
CA ASP A 399 -6.35 11.76 -0.63
C ASP A 399 -6.03 13.23 -0.98
N ARG A 400 -6.28 14.16 -0.05
CA ARG A 400 -6.07 15.59 -0.26
C ARG A 400 -4.59 15.94 -0.34
N SER A 401 -3.78 15.31 0.51
CA SER A 401 -2.33 15.41 0.51
C SER A 401 -1.76 14.93 -0.83
N LEU A 402 -2.17 13.75 -1.30
CA LEU A 402 -1.70 13.19 -2.57
C LEU A 402 -2.11 14.05 -3.77
N ALA A 403 -3.30 14.67 -3.72
CA ALA A 403 -3.81 15.52 -4.80
C ALA A 403 -2.87 16.69 -5.16
N HIS A 404 -2.08 17.21 -4.20
CA HIS A 404 -1.08 18.23 -4.49
C HIS A 404 -0.04 17.76 -5.52
N LEU A 405 0.42 16.52 -5.41
CA LEU A 405 1.40 15.96 -6.34
C LEU A 405 0.78 15.52 -7.65
N LEU A 406 -0.42 14.94 -7.61
CA LEU A 406 -1.14 14.57 -8.83
C LEU A 406 -1.42 15.80 -9.72
N ALA A 407 -1.67 16.97 -9.10
CA ALA A 407 -1.91 18.22 -9.81
C ALA A 407 -0.66 18.74 -10.56
N VAL A 408 0.53 18.60 -9.99
CA VAL A 408 1.78 19.04 -10.64
C VAL A 408 2.38 18.00 -11.58
N ARG A 409 1.84 16.77 -11.59
CA ARG A 409 2.20 15.67 -12.49
C ARG A 409 3.72 15.46 -12.63
N PRO A 410 4.43 15.01 -11.57
CA PRO A 410 5.84 14.63 -11.71
C PRO A 410 5.99 13.56 -12.80
N ASP A 411 7.15 13.51 -13.45
CA ASP A 411 7.43 12.57 -14.53
C ASP A 411 7.41 11.12 -14.02
N VAL A 412 7.85 10.90 -12.78
CA VAL A 412 7.72 9.62 -12.06
C VAL A 412 7.23 9.88 -10.62
N LEU A 413 6.20 9.16 -10.18
CA LEU A 413 5.79 9.12 -8.78
C LEU A 413 6.26 7.81 -8.15
N ASN A 414 7.22 7.92 -7.24
CA ASN A 414 7.83 6.81 -6.53
C ASN A 414 7.31 6.73 -5.08
N HIS A 415 6.84 5.55 -4.68
CA HIS A 415 6.56 5.22 -3.29
C HIS A 415 7.00 3.79 -3.01
N ASN A 416 8.05 3.63 -2.22
CA ASN A 416 8.60 2.32 -1.92
C ASN A 416 7.70 1.51 -0.97
N LEU A 417 7.51 0.25 -1.32
CA LEU A 417 6.90 -0.76 -0.45
C LEU A 417 7.90 -1.29 0.58
N GLU A 418 9.19 -1.25 0.24
CA GLU A 418 10.39 -1.66 1.00
C GLU A 418 10.51 -3.15 1.33
N THR A 419 9.42 -3.84 1.63
CA THR A 419 9.43 -5.26 2.02
C THR A 419 8.10 -5.96 1.74
N VAL A 420 8.04 -7.27 1.99
CA VAL A 420 6.86 -8.12 1.79
C VAL A 420 5.81 -7.95 2.90
N ALA A 421 4.57 -8.35 2.64
CA ALA A 421 3.41 -8.13 3.51
C ALA A 421 3.67 -8.49 5.00
N ARG A 422 4.23 -9.68 5.25
CA ARG A 422 4.54 -10.18 6.61
C ARG A 422 5.46 -9.25 7.39
N LEU A 423 6.45 -8.66 6.72
CA LEU A 423 7.53 -7.88 7.34
C LEU A 423 7.20 -6.39 7.50
N GLN A 424 6.11 -5.90 6.90
CA GLN A 424 5.76 -4.48 6.91
C GLN A 424 5.74 -3.88 8.32
N ARG A 425 5.14 -4.58 9.30
CA ARG A 425 5.01 -4.05 10.67
C ARG A 425 6.36 -3.84 11.36
N VAL A 426 7.30 -4.77 11.15
CA VAL A 426 8.61 -4.73 11.79
C VAL A 426 9.56 -3.78 11.06
N VAL A 427 9.52 -3.76 9.73
CA VAL A 427 10.38 -2.89 8.90
C VAL A 427 9.87 -1.44 8.89
N ARG A 428 8.55 -1.24 8.78
CA ARG A 428 7.88 0.07 8.62
C ARG A 428 6.70 0.21 9.61
N PRO A 429 6.96 0.43 10.91
CA PRO A 429 5.91 0.41 11.92
C PRO A 429 4.85 1.51 11.80
N SER A 430 5.10 2.57 11.03
CA SER A 430 4.13 3.65 10.81
C SER A 430 3.55 3.65 9.39
N ALA A 431 3.82 2.61 8.58
CA ALA A 431 3.24 2.43 7.24
C ALA A 431 2.43 1.12 7.17
N GLY A 432 1.69 0.93 6.08
CA GLY A 432 0.89 -0.28 5.85
C GLY A 432 1.00 -0.78 4.42
N TYR A 433 0.96 -2.11 4.23
CA TYR A 433 1.04 -2.74 2.91
C TYR A 433 -0.06 -2.24 1.98
N ALA A 434 -1.32 -2.37 2.41
CA ALA A 434 -2.49 -1.97 1.64
C ALA A 434 -2.49 -0.46 1.35
N ARG A 435 -2.12 0.37 2.33
CA ARG A 435 -1.97 1.82 2.16
C ARG A 435 -0.93 2.17 1.10
N SER A 436 0.25 1.56 1.15
CA SER A 436 1.30 1.79 0.15
C SER A 436 0.85 1.39 -1.25
N LEU A 437 0.16 0.25 -1.40
CA LEU A 437 -0.44 -0.16 -2.68
C LEU A 437 -1.54 0.80 -3.13
N ALA A 438 -2.35 1.34 -2.22
CA ALA A 438 -3.39 2.32 -2.53
C ALA A 438 -2.80 3.66 -3.02
N VAL A 439 -1.72 4.16 -2.41
CA VAL A 439 -1.01 5.37 -2.87
C VAL A 439 -0.50 5.18 -4.31
N LEU A 440 0.15 4.04 -4.59
CA LEU A 440 0.62 3.71 -5.94
C LEU A 440 -0.54 3.53 -6.92
N SER A 441 -1.63 2.91 -6.49
CA SER A 441 -2.85 2.72 -7.28
C SER A 441 -3.41 4.05 -7.78
N ARG A 442 -3.57 5.03 -6.86
CA ARG A 442 -4.06 6.38 -7.17
C ARG A 442 -3.15 7.15 -8.12
N ALA A 443 -1.83 7.06 -7.91
CA ALA A 443 -0.87 7.72 -8.80
C ALA A 443 -0.94 7.14 -10.22
N ALA A 444 -1.05 5.81 -10.32
CA ALA A 444 -1.17 5.14 -11.60
C ALA A 444 -2.55 5.41 -12.25
N ASP A 445 -3.63 5.56 -11.46
CA ASP A 445 -4.96 5.98 -11.93
C ASP A 445 -4.95 7.38 -12.54
N ALA A 446 -4.16 8.29 -11.95
CA ALA A 446 -3.93 9.63 -12.50
C ALA A 446 -3.05 9.64 -13.78
N GLY A 447 -2.66 8.46 -14.27
CA GLY A 447 -1.85 8.29 -15.48
C GLY A 447 -0.40 8.75 -15.31
N LEU A 448 0.14 8.70 -14.09
CA LEU A 448 1.57 8.92 -13.85
C LEU A 448 2.34 7.61 -14.02
N VAL A 449 3.61 7.70 -14.42
CA VAL A 449 4.54 6.59 -14.28
C VAL A 449 4.77 6.36 -12.79
N THR A 450 4.49 5.15 -12.32
CA THR A 450 4.67 4.80 -10.92
C THR A 450 5.88 3.90 -10.72
N LYS A 451 6.54 4.12 -9.59
CA LYS A 451 7.73 3.40 -9.18
C LYS A 451 7.64 2.94 -7.74
N SER A 452 8.24 1.79 -7.45
CA SER A 452 8.40 1.28 -6.10
C SER A 452 9.74 0.56 -5.95
N GLY A 453 10.08 0.20 -4.71
CA GLY A 453 11.30 -0.49 -4.36
C GLY A 453 11.07 -1.50 -3.26
N ILE A 454 11.85 -2.59 -3.30
CA ILE A 454 11.88 -3.64 -2.27
C ILE A 454 13.35 -3.91 -1.92
N MET A 455 13.66 -3.95 -0.64
CA MET A 455 14.96 -4.40 -0.14
C MET A 455 14.91 -5.91 0.12
N LEU A 456 15.91 -6.63 -0.36
CA LEU A 456 16.08 -8.07 -0.16
C LEU A 456 17.14 -8.36 0.91
N GLY A 457 17.05 -9.50 1.57
CA GLY A 457 17.93 -9.93 2.63
C GLY A 457 17.56 -9.40 4.02
N ILE A 458 16.31 -8.96 4.22
CA ILE A 458 15.80 -8.49 5.52
C ILE A 458 14.89 -9.54 6.21
N GLY A 459 14.71 -10.71 5.57
CA GLY A 459 14.03 -11.89 6.11
C GLY A 459 12.82 -12.34 5.30
N GLU A 460 12.64 -11.79 4.11
CA GLU A 460 11.63 -12.18 3.15
C GLU A 460 11.95 -13.55 2.52
N ARG A 461 10.90 -14.31 2.18
CA ARG A 461 11.01 -15.61 1.50
C ARG A 461 10.75 -15.46 0.01
N GLU A 462 11.26 -16.40 -0.80
CA GLU A 462 11.09 -16.37 -2.27
C GLU A 462 9.63 -16.23 -2.71
N ALA A 463 8.72 -17.04 -2.16
CA ALA A 463 7.30 -16.95 -2.48
C ALA A 463 6.66 -15.60 -2.08
N GLU A 464 7.21 -14.93 -1.07
CA GLU A 464 6.74 -13.60 -0.63
C GLU A 464 7.26 -12.50 -1.56
N ILE A 465 8.48 -12.65 -2.10
CA ILE A 465 9.03 -11.75 -3.13
C ILE A 465 8.17 -11.85 -4.40
N GLU A 466 7.88 -13.07 -4.87
CA GLU A 466 7.03 -13.29 -6.04
C GLU A 466 5.62 -12.70 -5.84
N GLY A 467 4.99 -12.95 -4.69
CA GLY A 467 3.69 -12.38 -4.33
C GLY A 467 3.70 -10.85 -4.34
N CYS A 468 4.77 -10.24 -3.80
CA CYS A 468 4.94 -8.79 -3.75
C CYS A 468 5.12 -8.17 -5.15
N LEU A 469 5.95 -8.80 -6.00
CA LEU A 469 6.11 -8.37 -7.41
C LEU A 469 4.80 -8.48 -8.18
N ALA A 470 4.03 -9.55 -7.94
CA ALA A 470 2.73 -9.73 -8.58
C ALA A 470 1.71 -8.67 -8.14
N ASP A 471 1.73 -8.26 -6.88
CA ASP A 471 0.85 -7.21 -6.37
C ASP A 471 1.18 -5.86 -6.99
N LEU A 472 2.47 -5.48 -7.04
CA LEU A 472 2.93 -4.26 -7.70
C LEU A 472 2.56 -4.24 -9.19
N ALA A 473 2.78 -5.35 -9.90
CA ALA A 473 2.42 -5.49 -11.31
C ALA A 473 0.89 -5.35 -11.52
N SER A 474 0.10 -5.99 -10.66
CA SER A 474 -1.37 -6.04 -10.79
C SER A 474 -2.05 -4.69 -10.57
N ILE A 475 -1.43 -3.77 -9.84
CA ILE A 475 -1.93 -2.38 -9.68
C ILE A 475 -1.34 -1.40 -10.70
N GLY A 476 -0.47 -1.88 -11.61
CA GLY A 476 0.12 -1.11 -12.69
C GLY A 476 1.34 -0.28 -12.28
N VAL A 477 2.18 -0.79 -11.38
CA VAL A 477 3.51 -0.19 -11.14
C VAL A 477 4.42 -0.45 -12.34
N SER A 478 4.91 0.63 -12.96
CA SER A 478 5.73 0.56 -14.18
C SER A 478 7.19 0.22 -13.89
N VAL A 479 7.72 0.73 -12.78
CA VAL A 479 9.14 0.62 -12.42
C VAL A 479 9.29 -0.01 -11.04
N VAL A 480 10.12 -1.05 -10.93
CA VAL A 480 10.47 -1.64 -9.63
C VAL A 480 11.98 -1.69 -9.46
N THR A 481 12.44 -1.35 -8.26
CA THR A 481 13.85 -1.49 -7.87
C THR A 481 14.02 -2.60 -6.82
N LEU A 482 15.00 -3.48 -7.01
CA LEU A 482 15.36 -4.54 -6.05
C LEU A 482 16.83 -4.36 -5.65
N GLY A 483 17.07 -4.18 -4.36
CA GLY A 483 18.42 -3.98 -3.81
C GLY A 483 18.68 -4.75 -2.53
N GLN A 484 19.94 -5.04 -2.21
CA GLN A 484 20.29 -5.66 -0.92
C GLN A 484 20.06 -4.67 0.23
N TYR A 485 19.37 -5.14 1.28
CA TYR A 485 19.34 -4.47 2.57
C TYR A 485 20.74 -4.41 3.16
N LEU A 486 21.26 -3.20 3.36
CA LEU A 486 22.49 -2.96 4.10
C LEU A 486 22.15 -2.34 5.44
N ARG A 487 22.40 -3.10 6.51
CA ARG A 487 22.20 -2.63 7.89
C ARG A 487 23.07 -1.38 8.17
N PRO A 488 22.46 -0.23 8.53
CA PRO A 488 23.22 0.99 8.77
C PRO A 488 24.05 0.94 10.07
N THR A 489 23.43 0.50 11.17
CA THR A 489 24.08 0.39 12.49
C THR A 489 23.56 -0.83 13.26
N SER A 490 24.20 -1.17 14.39
CA SER A 490 23.75 -2.23 15.30
C SER A 490 22.38 -1.99 15.93
N HIS A 491 21.82 -0.79 15.85
CA HIS A 491 20.47 -0.47 16.33
C HIS A 491 19.36 -0.73 15.32
N HIS A 492 19.72 -1.04 14.07
CA HIS A 492 18.78 -1.37 12.99
C HIS A 492 18.56 -2.88 12.90
N LEU A 493 17.57 -3.28 12.11
CA LEU A 493 17.26 -4.69 11.85
C LEU A 493 18.50 -5.45 11.37
N PRO A 494 18.70 -6.70 11.82
CA PRO A 494 19.80 -7.50 11.32
C PRO A 494 19.60 -7.82 9.84
N VAL A 495 20.70 -8.01 9.11
CA VAL A 495 20.64 -8.60 7.77
C VAL A 495 20.29 -10.08 7.97
N ASP A 496 19.26 -10.59 7.31
CA ASP A 496 18.90 -11.99 7.40
C ASP A 496 19.81 -12.85 6.53
N ARG A 497 20.03 -12.40 5.29
CA ARG A 497 20.91 -13.06 4.32
C ARG A 497 21.54 -12.08 3.34
N TRP A 498 22.70 -12.45 2.80
CA TRP A 498 23.27 -11.80 1.61
C TRP A 498 22.71 -12.49 0.38
N VAL A 499 21.94 -11.75 -0.42
CA VAL A 499 21.32 -12.25 -1.64
C VAL A 499 22.39 -12.35 -2.74
N GLU A 500 22.41 -13.47 -3.45
CA GLU A 500 23.38 -13.68 -4.53
C GLU A 500 22.99 -12.88 -5.78
N PRO A 501 23.95 -12.39 -6.59
CA PRO A 501 23.66 -11.66 -7.82
C PRO A 501 22.69 -12.39 -8.77
N ALA A 502 22.82 -13.71 -8.89
CA ALA A 502 21.94 -14.51 -9.75
C ALA A 502 20.46 -14.50 -9.29
N GLU A 503 20.19 -14.31 -8.00
CA GLU A 503 18.82 -14.15 -7.50
C GLU A 503 18.22 -12.81 -7.96
N PHE A 504 19.02 -11.73 -8.01
CA PHE A 504 18.56 -10.44 -8.55
C PHE A 504 18.17 -10.55 -10.02
N ASP A 505 18.94 -11.29 -10.83
CA ASP A 505 18.62 -11.58 -12.24
C ASP A 505 17.34 -12.41 -12.38
N HIS A 506 17.17 -13.39 -11.49
CA HIS A 506 15.96 -14.21 -11.42
C HIS A 506 14.72 -13.33 -11.13
N TRP A 507 14.76 -12.53 -10.07
CA TRP A 507 13.62 -11.67 -9.71
C TRP A 507 13.32 -10.60 -10.75
N ALA A 508 14.35 -10.07 -11.43
CA ALA A 508 14.15 -9.18 -12.55
C ALA A 508 13.37 -9.85 -13.70
N SER A 509 13.68 -11.11 -13.99
CA SER A 509 13.00 -11.91 -15.00
C SER A 509 11.56 -12.25 -14.60
N VAL A 510 11.34 -12.62 -13.34
CA VAL A 510 9.99 -12.86 -12.76
C VAL A 510 9.12 -11.60 -12.85
N GLY A 511 9.62 -10.45 -12.39
CA GLY A 511 8.85 -9.21 -12.41
C GLY A 511 8.50 -8.74 -13.83
N ARG A 512 9.42 -8.87 -14.79
CA ARG A 512 9.12 -8.62 -16.21
C ARG A 512 8.05 -9.56 -16.76
N ALA A 513 8.12 -10.86 -16.42
CA ALA A 513 7.11 -11.83 -16.83
C ALA A 513 5.71 -11.54 -16.24
N LEU A 514 5.66 -10.91 -15.05
CA LEU A 514 4.42 -10.46 -14.41
C LEU A 514 3.86 -9.15 -15.00
N GLY A 515 4.63 -8.45 -15.84
CA GLY A 515 4.18 -7.24 -16.55
C GLY A 515 4.76 -5.92 -16.03
N ILE A 516 5.79 -5.94 -15.17
CA ILE A 516 6.54 -4.74 -14.80
C ILE A 516 7.38 -4.30 -16.00
N ALA A 517 7.23 -3.04 -16.42
CA ALA A 517 7.87 -2.53 -17.64
C ALA A 517 9.39 -2.38 -17.49
N HIS A 518 9.85 -1.88 -16.34
CA HIS A 518 11.27 -1.78 -16.03
C HIS A 518 11.57 -2.28 -14.62
N LEU A 519 12.59 -3.12 -14.50
CA LEU A 519 13.02 -3.67 -13.23
C LEU A 519 14.54 -3.56 -13.10
N GLU A 520 14.97 -2.64 -12.25
CA GLU A 520 16.37 -2.41 -11.91
C GLU A 520 16.70 -3.27 -10.68
N SER A 521 17.65 -4.20 -10.81
CA SER A 521 17.84 -5.29 -9.85
C SER A 521 19.30 -5.64 -9.74
N SER A 522 19.92 -5.26 -8.64
CA SER A 522 21.30 -5.62 -8.33
C SER A 522 21.56 -5.49 -6.83
N PRO A 523 22.63 -6.09 -6.29
CA PRO A 523 22.96 -5.94 -4.88
C PRO A 523 23.10 -4.48 -4.42
N LEU A 524 23.60 -3.59 -5.29
CA LEU A 524 23.84 -2.18 -4.96
C LEU A 524 22.73 -1.23 -5.45
N THR A 525 21.69 -1.74 -6.10
CA THR A 525 20.56 -0.93 -6.55
C THR A 525 19.92 -0.20 -5.37
N ARG A 526 19.54 1.05 -5.62
CA ARG A 526 18.78 1.92 -4.71
C ARG A 526 17.59 2.50 -5.46
N SER A 527 16.61 3.02 -4.75
CA SER A 527 15.42 3.62 -5.36
C SER A 527 15.74 4.71 -6.38
N SER A 528 16.83 5.46 -6.18
CA SER A 528 17.29 6.51 -7.12
C SER A 528 18.45 6.11 -8.04
N HIS A 529 18.92 4.86 -7.98
CA HIS A 529 19.97 4.35 -8.89
C HIS A 529 19.38 4.17 -10.30
N HIS A 530 20.08 4.67 -11.32
CA HIS A 530 19.63 4.71 -12.72
C HIS A 530 18.21 5.27 -12.93
N ALA A 531 17.73 6.17 -12.05
CA ALA A 531 16.35 6.66 -12.10
C ALA A 531 16.00 7.32 -13.44
N GLY A 532 16.90 8.12 -14.02
CA GLY A 532 16.71 8.73 -15.33
C GLY A 532 16.65 7.72 -16.48
N GLN A 533 17.39 6.61 -16.40
CA GLN A 533 17.31 5.53 -17.39
C GLN A 533 15.99 4.76 -17.26
N ALA A 534 15.59 4.44 -16.02
CA ALA A 534 14.32 3.78 -15.74
C ALA A 534 13.13 4.61 -16.22
N ALA A 535 13.15 5.93 -16.03
CA ALA A 535 12.11 6.85 -16.51
C ALA A 535 12.04 6.90 -18.05
N ARG A 536 13.21 6.93 -18.72
CA ARG A 536 13.30 6.88 -20.19
C ARG A 536 12.82 5.55 -20.77
N ALA A 537 13.04 4.44 -20.07
CA ALA A 537 12.63 3.11 -20.52
C ALA A 537 11.10 2.89 -20.54
N VAL A 538 10.33 3.75 -19.87
CA VAL A 538 8.87 3.60 -19.72
C VAL A 538 8.07 4.74 -20.37
N ASP A 539 8.65 5.46 -21.34
CA ASP A 539 8.05 6.59 -22.05
C ASP A 539 7.26 7.53 -21.11
N ALA A 540 7.94 8.04 -20.06
CA ALA A 540 7.35 9.07 -19.22
C ALA A 540 6.90 10.24 -20.10
N VAL A 541 5.59 10.45 -20.20
CA VAL A 541 5.00 11.42 -21.13
C VAL A 541 5.45 12.83 -20.72
N PRO A 542 6.20 13.56 -21.56
CA PRO A 542 6.58 14.93 -21.24
C PRO A 542 5.31 15.77 -21.08
N VAL A 543 5.14 16.39 -19.92
CA VAL A 543 3.97 17.22 -19.63
C VAL A 543 4.13 18.56 -20.34
N SER A 544 3.40 18.75 -21.44
CA SER A 544 3.18 20.09 -21.99
C SER A 544 2.19 20.83 -21.09
N LEU A 545 2.64 21.86 -20.38
CA LEU A 545 1.74 22.74 -19.64
C LEU A 545 0.79 23.42 -20.63
N GLY A 546 -0.48 23.03 -20.61
CA GLY A 546 -1.53 23.76 -21.32
C GLY A 546 -1.53 25.21 -20.84
N SER A 547 -1.27 26.14 -21.76
CA SER A 547 -1.35 27.57 -21.51
C SER A 547 -2.68 27.89 -20.82
N ARG A 548 -2.62 28.53 -19.64
CA ARG A 548 -3.79 29.08 -18.96
C ARG A 548 -4.57 29.93 -19.96
N VAL A 549 -5.75 29.48 -20.37
CA VAL A 549 -6.71 30.33 -21.06
C VAL A 549 -7.20 31.32 -20.01
N ALA A 550 -6.67 32.54 -20.10
CA ALA A 550 -7.18 33.69 -19.37
C ALA A 550 -8.68 33.83 -19.66
N GLY A 551 -9.45 34.02 -18.60
CA GLY A 551 -10.90 34.07 -18.66
C GLY A 551 -11.44 35.15 -19.61
N THR A 552 -12.66 34.95 -20.06
CA THR A 552 -13.53 36.04 -20.54
C THR A 552 -14.79 36.02 -19.66
N PRO A 553 -15.18 37.14 -19.04
CA PRO A 553 -16.33 37.18 -18.16
C PRO A 553 -17.62 37.36 -18.97
N ALA A 554 -18.66 36.60 -18.61
CA ALA A 554 -20.07 37.00 -18.60
C ALA A 554 -20.86 35.99 -17.76
#